data_AF-A0A350AEE0-F1
#
_entry.id   AF-A0A350AEE0-F1
#
_cell.length_a   1.000
_cell.length_b   1.000
_cell.length_c   1.000
_cell.angle_alpha   90.00
_cell.angle_beta   90.00
_cell.angle_gamma   90.00
#
_symmetry.space_group_name_H-M   'P 1'
#
loop_
_entity.id
_entity.type
_entity.pdbx_description
1 polymer ?
#
loop_
_entity_poly.entity_id
_entity_poly.type
_entity_poly.pdbx_seq_one_letter_code
_entity_poly.pdbx_strand_id
1 'polypeptide(L)'
;KSTQAKRLAAHLNAAGQEVVLTREPGGSPGAEAIRRLLLTGATDKWSAETELLLFTAARRDHLERTIAPALSAGKIVVCDRFADSTRVYQGATRGDLRGKVDQL
;
A
#
# COMPACT_ATOMS: atom_id res chain seq x y z
N LYS A 1 -5.99 4.25 11.52
CA LYS A 1 -6.13 4.27 10.05
C LYS A 1 -7.07 3.14 9.62
N SER A 2 -6.70 1.88 9.84
CA SER A 2 -7.56 0.68 9.68
C SER A 2 -9.00 0.82 10.18
N THR A 3 -9.23 1.32 11.41
CA THR A 3 -10.59 1.51 11.95
C THR A 3 -11.42 2.48 11.11
N GLN A 4 -10.83 3.60 10.69
CA GLN A 4 -11.55 4.61 9.91
C GLN A 4 -11.76 4.17 8.46
N ALA A 5 -10.79 3.48 7.86
CA ALA A 5 -10.95 2.88 6.54
C ALA A 5 -12.13 1.88 6.50
N LYS A 6 -12.24 1.02 7.53
CA LYS A 6 -13.36 0.09 7.69
C LYS A 6 -14.70 0.81 7.86
N ARG A 7 -14.75 1.83 8.71
CA ARG A 7 -15.97 2.62 8.94
C ARG A 7 -16.44 3.35 7.67
N LEU A 8 -15.51 3.96 6.94
CA LEU A 8 -15.80 4.62 5.67
C LEU A 8 -16.34 3.63 4.64
N ALA A 9 -15.67 2.49 4.46
CA ALA A 9 -16.11 1.47 3.51
C ALA A 9 -17.51 0.93 3.88
N ALA A 10 -17.79 0.69 5.16
CA ALA A 10 -19.11 0.26 5.63
C ALA A 10 -20.18 1.33 5.37
N HIS A 11 -19.88 2.60 5.65
CA HIS A 11 -20.80 3.70 5.41
C HIS A 11 -21.15 3.86 3.93
N LEU A 12 -20.15 3.80 3.04
CA LEU A 12 -20.34 3.91 1.59
C LEU A 12 -21.13 2.71 1.02
N ASN A 13 -20.85 1.49 1.48
CA ASN A 13 -21.66 0.32 1.12
C ASN A 13 -23.12 0.47 1.58
N ALA A 14 -23.34 0.98 2.80
CA ALA A 14 -24.70 1.25 3.31
C ALA A 14 -25.45 2.33 2.50
N ALA A 15 -24.71 3.22 1.82
CA ALA A 15 -25.26 4.21 0.90
C ALA A 15 -25.44 3.68 -0.55
N GLY A 16 -25.31 2.36 -0.77
CA GLY A 16 -25.52 1.71 -2.07
C GLY A 16 -24.35 1.80 -3.03
N GLN A 17 -23.16 2.23 -2.57
CA GLN A 17 -21.95 2.27 -3.40
C GLN A 17 -21.23 0.93 -3.37
N GLU A 18 -20.66 0.51 -4.49
CA GLU A 18 -19.76 -0.64 -4.53
C GLU A 18 -18.35 -0.24 -4.05
N VAL A 19 -17.90 -0.81 -2.94
CA VAL A 19 -16.62 -0.44 -2.32
C VAL A 19 -15.66 -1.62 -2.23
N VAL A 20 -14.42 -1.39 -2.65
CA VAL A 20 -13.29 -2.29 -2.41
C VAL A 20 -12.43 -1.72 -1.28
N LEU A 21 -12.41 -2.42 -0.13
CA LEU A 21 -11.52 -2.10 0.98
C LEU A 21 -10.22 -2.90 0.87
N THR A 22 -9.08 -2.23 0.88
CA THR A 22 -7.75 -2.85 0.75
C THR A 22 -6.69 -2.13 1.61
N ARG A 23 -5.41 -2.54 1.56
CA ARG A 23 -4.30 -1.96 2.36
C ARG A 23 -2.93 -2.12 1.72
N GLU A 24 -1.97 -1.29 2.14
CA GLU A 24 -0.54 -1.44 1.80
C GLU A 24 0.40 -1.55 3.02
N PRO A 25 1.53 -2.29 2.90
CA PRO A 25 1.84 -3.23 1.81
C PRO A 25 0.93 -4.46 1.89
N GLY A 26 0.52 -4.99 0.74
CA GLY A 26 -0.47 -6.08 0.63
C GLY A 26 -1.55 -5.76 -0.40
N GLY A 27 -2.71 -6.41 -0.28
CA GLY A 27 -3.89 -6.10 -1.10
C GLY A 27 -4.00 -6.86 -2.43
N SER A 28 -3.01 -7.67 -2.78
CA SER A 28 -3.02 -8.65 -3.88
C SER A 28 -2.10 -9.83 -3.53
N PRO A 29 -2.21 -11.00 -4.19
CA PRO A 29 -1.40 -12.17 -3.85
C PRO A 29 0.12 -11.90 -3.90
N GLY A 30 0.60 -11.18 -4.91
CA GLY A 30 2.02 -10.82 -5.04
C GLY A 30 2.45 -9.80 -3.97
N ALA A 31 1.65 -8.76 -3.75
CA ALA A 31 1.90 -7.78 -2.70
C ALA A 31 1.90 -8.38 -1.29
N GLU A 32 1.04 -9.38 -1.00
CA GLU A 32 1.05 -10.10 0.27
C GLU A 32 2.28 -11.01 0.44
N ALA A 33 2.83 -11.55 -0.66
CA ALA A 33 4.10 -12.26 -0.62
C ALA A 33 5.25 -11.32 -0.25
N ILE A 34 5.31 -10.14 -0.89
CA ILE A 34 6.32 -9.12 -0.57
C ILE A 34 6.14 -8.59 0.86
N ARG A 35 4.90 -8.37 1.31
CA ARG A 35 4.58 -8.00 2.69
C ARG A 35 5.19 -9.00 3.69
N ARG A 36 5.08 -10.31 3.43
CA ARG A 36 5.69 -11.32 4.30
C ARG A 36 7.21 -11.16 4.35
N LEU A 37 7.87 -10.87 3.24
CA LEU A 37 9.32 -10.61 3.21
C LEU A 37 9.73 -9.37 4.03
N LEU A 38 8.89 -8.34 4.03
CA LEU A 38 9.10 -7.09 4.76
C LEU A 38 8.84 -7.19 6.27
N LEU A 39 7.91 -8.05 6.69
CA LEU A 39 7.46 -8.13 8.09
C LEU A 39 8.03 -9.31 8.87
N THR A 40 8.88 -10.12 8.25
CA THR A 40 9.48 -11.31 8.89
C THR A 40 11.00 -11.25 8.83
N GLY A 41 11.64 -11.79 9.87
CA GLY A 41 13.10 -11.80 10.02
C GLY A 41 13.62 -10.62 10.84
N ALA A 42 14.93 -10.43 10.78
CA ALA A 42 15.63 -9.39 11.53
C ALA A 42 15.27 -7.98 11.05
N THR A 43 15.28 -7.01 11.97
CA THR A 43 14.87 -5.62 11.71
C THR A 43 15.86 -4.81 10.86
N ASP A 44 17.05 -5.35 10.61
CA ASP A 44 18.16 -4.78 9.83
C ASP A 44 18.51 -5.63 8.59
N LYS A 45 17.63 -6.55 8.21
CA LYS A 45 17.83 -7.49 7.09
C LYS A 45 18.09 -6.79 5.74
N TRP A 46 17.55 -5.59 5.55
CA TRP A 46 17.59 -4.87 4.28
C TRP A 46 18.08 -3.44 4.50
N SER A 47 18.78 -2.90 3.49
CA SER A 47 19.03 -1.47 3.43
C SER A 47 17.71 -0.70 3.25
N ALA A 48 17.70 0.58 3.63
CA ALA A 48 16.52 1.43 3.46
C ALA A 48 16.06 1.51 1.98
N GLU A 49 17.01 1.49 1.04
CA GLU A 49 16.70 1.49 -0.39
C GLU A 49 16.05 0.17 -0.84
N THR A 50 16.53 -0.97 -0.36
CA THR A 50 15.90 -2.26 -0.68
C THR A 50 14.49 -2.35 -0.11
N GLU A 51 14.27 -1.87 1.13
CA GLU A 51 12.91 -1.80 1.68
C GLU A 51 12.01 -0.92 0.81
N LEU A 52 12.48 0.26 0.40
CA LEU A 52 11.75 1.17 -0.49
C LEU A 52 11.34 0.49 -1.80
N LEU A 53 12.26 -0.21 -2.45
CA LEU A 53 12.00 -0.93 -3.70
C LEU A 53 10.98 -2.06 -3.50
N LEU A 54 11.06 -2.80 -2.39
CA LEU A 54 10.08 -3.84 -2.05
C LEU A 54 8.68 -3.25 -1.78
N PHE A 55 8.58 -2.14 -1.04
CA PHE A 55 7.30 -1.44 -0.86
C PHE A 55 6.73 -0.98 -2.21
N THR A 56 7.58 -0.47 -3.10
CA THR A 56 7.18 -0.01 -4.44
C THR A 56 6.70 -1.18 -5.31
N ALA A 57 7.42 -2.31 -5.29
CA ALA A 57 7.03 -3.52 -6.00
C ALA A 57 5.68 -4.07 -5.50
N ALA A 58 5.45 -4.09 -4.18
CA ALA A 58 4.18 -4.49 -3.60
C ALA A 58 3.04 -3.56 -4.04
N ARG A 59 3.27 -2.24 -4.04
CA ARG A 59 2.29 -1.25 -4.52
C ARG A 59 1.96 -1.47 -6.00
N ARG A 60 2.97 -1.72 -6.83
CA ARG A 60 2.75 -1.91 -8.27
C ARG A 60 1.86 -3.13 -8.54
N ASP A 61 2.13 -4.26 -7.89
CA ASP A 61 1.28 -5.45 -8.00
C ASP A 61 -0.14 -5.19 -7.49
N HIS A 62 -0.27 -4.50 -6.35
CA HIS A 62 -1.58 -4.14 -5.80
C HIS A 62 -2.40 -3.22 -6.72
N LEU A 63 -1.74 -2.24 -7.35
CA LEU A 63 -2.35 -1.36 -8.34
C LEU A 63 -2.87 -2.14 -9.54
N GLU A 64 -2.03 -3.00 -10.13
CA GLU A 64 -2.38 -3.76 -11.34
C GLU A 64 -3.45 -4.81 -11.09
N ARG A 65 -3.42 -5.47 -9.92
CA ARG A 65 -4.27 -6.63 -9.64
C ARG A 65 -5.57 -6.30 -8.91
N THR A 66 -5.62 -5.20 -8.17
CA THR A 66 -6.77 -4.87 -7.31
C THR A 66 -7.32 -3.48 -7.58
N ILE A 67 -6.49 -2.44 -7.48
CA ILE A 67 -6.97 -1.05 -7.51
C ILE A 67 -7.44 -0.65 -8.92
N ALA A 68 -6.58 -0.77 -9.93
CA ALA A 68 -6.91 -0.32 -11.28
C ALA A 68 -8.11 -1.08 -11.88
N PRO A 69 -8.23 -2.42 -11.74
CA PRO A 69 -9.45 -3.12 -12.16
C PRO A 69 -10.71 -2.66 -11.44
N ALA A 70 -10.65 -2.40 -10.13
CA ALA A 70 -11.80 -1.92 -9.36
C ALA A 70 -12.25 -0.52 -9.80
N LEU A 71 -11.28 0.40 -10.03
CA LEU A 71 -11.57 1.74 -10.52
C LEU A 71 -12.15 1.70 -11.94
N SER A 72 -11.61 0.87 -12.84
CA SER A 72 -12.15 0.67 -14.20
C SER A 72 -13.57 0.12 -14.19
N ALA A 73 -13.95 -0.63 -13.15
CA ALA A 73 -15.32 -1.13 -12.94
C ALA A 73 -16.24 -0.10 -12.26
N GLY A 74 -15.80 1.14 -12.05
CA GLY A 74 -16.59 2.21 -11.43
C GLY A 74 -16.76 2.09 -9.91
N LYS A 75 -15.96 1.24 -9.24
CA LYS A 75 -16.05 1.02 -7.79
C LYS A 75 -15.26 2.07 -7.03
N ILE A 76 -15.67 2.34 -5.79
CA ILE A 76 -14.88 3.14 -4.85
C ILE A 76 -13.81 2.27 -4.21
N VAL A 77 -12.55 2.70 -4.24
CA VAL A 77 -11.46 2.01 -3.55
C VAL A 77 -11.06 2.76 -2.29
N VAL A 78 -11.16 2.10 -1.14
CA VAL A 78 -10.67 2.60 0.15
C VAL A 78 -9.42 1.81 0.53
N CYS A 79 -8.25 2.46 0.50
CA CYS A 79 -6.98 1.83 0.82
C CYS A 79 -6.42 2.34 2.16
N ASP A 80 -6.20 1.45 3.13
CA ASP A 80 -5.48 1.78 4.36
C ASP A 80 -3.96 1.86 4.09
N ARG A 81 -3.45 3.10 4.04
CA ARG A 81 -2.10 3.50 3.62
C ARG A 81 -1.88 3.40 2.10
N PHE A 82 -0.94 4.20 1.62
CA PHE A 82 -0.51 4.24 0.21
C PHE A 82 0.87 4.94 0.13
N ALA A 83 1.23 5.51 -1.03
CA ALA A 83 2.52 6.16 -1.32
C ALA A 83 3.02 7.13 -0.24
N ASP A 84 2.15 7.89 0.41
CA ASP A 84 2.54 8.87 1.44
C ASP A 84 3.16 8.21 2.69
N SER A 85 2.80 6.95 2.97
CA SER A 85 3.45 6.19 4.04
C SER A 85 4.90 5.84 3.69
N THR A 86 5.24 5.68 2.42
CA THR A 86 6.61 5.41 1.98
C THR A 86 7.48 6.67 2.01
N ARG A 87 6.90 7.84 1.65
CA ARG A 87 7.56 9.14 1.76
C ARG A 87 8.00 9.47 3.19
N VAL A 88 7.17 9.15 4.18
CA VAL A 88 7.46 9.46 5.59
C VAL A 88 8.43 8.47 6.22
N TYR A 89 8.28 7.16 6.00
CA TYR A 89 9.10 6.15 6.70
C TYR A 89 10.49 5.92 6.07
N GLN A 90 10.63 6.10 4.75
CA GLN A 90 11.90 5.89 4.04
C GLN A 90 12.53 7.21 3.57
N GLY A 91 11.73 8.20 3.19
CA GLY A 91 12.22 9.51 2.75
C GLY A 91 12.69 10.43 3.89
N ALA A 92 12.06 10.37 5.07
CA ALA A 92 12.34 11.31 6.17
C ALA A 92 13.09 10.69 7.37
N THR A 93 12.96 9.39 7.62
CA THR A 93 13.50 8.77 8.85
C THR A 93 14.66 7.79 8.65
N ARG A 94 14.91 7.31 7.42
CA ARG A 94 15.98 6.34 7.13
C ARG A 94 16.58 6.56 5.73
N GLY A 95 17.57 7.46 5.62
CA GLY A 95 18.52 7.44 4.50
C GLY A 95 18.43 8.54 3.43
N ASP A 96 17.70 9.64 3.67
CA ASP A 96 17.60 10.78 2.71
C ASP A 96 17.21 10.36 1.28
N LEU A 97 16.28 9.40 1.17
CA LEU A 97 15.88 8.82 -0.12
C LEU A 97 14.76 9.59 -0.82
N ARG A 98 14.45 10.82 -0.37
CA ARG A 98 13.28 11.57 -0.84
C ARG A 98 13.23 11.71 -2.36
N GLY A 99 14.36 12.05 -2.99
CA GLY A 99 14.44 12.17 -4.45
C GLY A 99 14.16 10.86 -5.20
N LYS A 100 14.54 9.70 -4.64
CA LYS A 100 14.24 8.39 -5.24
C LYS A 100 12.78 8.00 -5.05
N VAL A 101 12.17 8.34 -3.91
CA VAL A 101 10.74 8.09 -3.66
C VAL A 101 9.86 8.88 -4.64
N ASP A 102 10.27 10.10 -5.02
CA ASP A 102 9.51 10.91 -5.97
C ASP A 102 9.57 10.38 -7.42
N GLN A 103 10.55 9.52 -7.75
CA GLN A 103 10.73 8.93 -9.09
C GLN A 103 10.08 7.56 -9.27
N LEU A 104 9.58 6.95 -8.18
CA LEU A 104 9.04 5.59 -8.12
C LEU A 104 7.54 5.58 -7.80
#